data_AF-A0A1F6QN87-F1
#
_entry.id   AF-A0A1F6QN87-F1
#
_cell.length_a   1.000
_cell.length_b   1.000
_cell.length_c   1.000
_cell.angle_alpha   90.00
_cell.angle_beta   90.00
_cell.angle_gamma   90.00
#
_symmetry.space_group_name_H-M   'P 1'
#
loop_
_entity.id
_entity.type
_entity.pdbx_description
1 polymer ?
#
loop_
_entity_poly.entity_id
_entity_poly.type
_entity_poly.pdbx_seq_one_letter_code
_entity_poly.pdbx_strand_id
1 'polypeptide(L)'
;MELITFHRNMVFVSLKKKLKRRVKLKNKILQAFGLSILIMVLSLFPIMEIINNTAYNQKFIFRGVVHPSNEIVILTIDDESISWMSKWPWPRSYHAKVISELKKAGAKLVVFDVFFDSPTQFDDQDDISFANAVKEAGNVVLAASFVNVKEKGLFKVVKQPFKKPIQMLSDAAVDVGVVHPALDLDNIVRRFQIIYKSGNQYYASLALQAIRYTQSGRNLNVINENKIQVGDKTIPLRDARLLINYYGPSGTFSSVPYVRVYDGTQLVDNPDIFRDKIVLIGSSAYELHDVFPTPYDLTMPGVEIHANVIQTILDKSYISVIPIYYLFLIIFLLILLNIYISYPLKIKTYFFIVLAEIMGVYVALLFIFKIYRLEIPSHSLSIALIVTFVTQTVIKFIKEEKEKKKVRSVFSQYVAPSVVNELLNHPETVELGGTLKEVTIFFSDIRSFTSFSENHTPREVVDMLNEYLDAMTKVIFEYGGTLDKYVGDEIMAIFGAPLDLPNHAKIAIDCCVAQLKKLKELQKKWADEGKTVLDIGMGLNTGEVIVGNIGSSMHKDYTVIGDPVNLAARLESATRNYTTADHTCYILISEYTYDKVKEYYNCKFVDEIAVKGKKNKTKIYEIIV
;
A
#
# COMPACT_ATOMS: atom_id res chain seq x y z
N MET A 1 40.14 -10.63 39.06
CA MET A 1 40.03 -9.56 38.04
C MET A 1 39.22 -10.01 36.81
N GLU A 2 39.28 -11.28 36.41
CA GLU A 2 38.56 -11.82 35.23
C GLU A 2 37.02 -11.91 35.37
N LEU A 3 36.48 -12.15 36.58
CA LEU A 3 35.03 -12.19 36.80
C LEU A 3 34.33 -10.82 36.58
N ILE A 4 35.03 -9.71 36.85
CA ILE A 4 34.49 -8.35 36.68
C ILE A 4 34.43 -8.00 35.19
N THR A 5 35.41 -8.44 34.40
CA THR A 5 35.47 -8.24 32.94
C THR A 5 34.39 -9.04 32.21
N PHE A 6 34.10 -10.26 32.67
CA PHE A 6 33.03 -11.10 32.11
C PHE A 6 31.63 -10.52 32.37
N HIS A 7 31.36 -10.04 33.60
CA HIS A 7 30.08 -9.42 33.95
C HIS A 7 29.85 -8.10 33.20
N ARG A 8 30.92 -7.28 33.03
CA ARG A 8 30.87 -6.01 32.30
C ARG A 8 30.59 -6.21 30.80
N ASN A 9 31.15 -7.26 30.20
CA ASN A 9 30.87 -7.64 28.80
C ASN A 9 29.43 -8.15 28.59
N MET A 10 28.87 -8.94 29.53
CA MET A 10 27.47 -9.36 29.46
C MET A 10 26.49 -8.19 29.57
N VAL A 11 26.75 -7.25 30.48
CA VAL A 11 25.94 -6.04 30.65
C VAL A 11 26.02 -5.15 29.39
N PHE A 12 27.20 -5.02 28.79
CA PHE A 12 27.39 -4.27 27.53
C PHE A 12 26.66 -4.92 26.33
N VAL A 13 26.69 -6.24 26.21
CA VAL A 13 25.96 -6.99 25.15
C VAL A 13 24.45 -6.86 25.34
N SER A 14 23.96 -6.96 26.58
CA SER A 14 22.56 -6.73 26.96
C SER A 14 22.11 -5.30 26.64
N LEU A 15 22.92 -4.29 26.99
CA LEU A 15 22.68 -2.87 26.67
C LEU A 15 22.68 -2.62 25.16
N LYS A 16 23.62 -3.17 24.39
CA LYS A 16 23.63 -3.08 22.92
C LYS A 16 22.40 -3.75 22.29
N LYS A 17 21.95 -4.90 22.82
CA LYS A 17 20.70 -5.55 22.37
C LYS A 17 19.47 -4.68 22.68
N LYS A 18 19.39 -4.10 23.88
CA LYS A 18 18.31 -3.19 24.29
C LYS A 18 18.32 -1.90 23.45
N LEU A 19 19.48 -1.29 23.20
CA LEU A 19 19.61 -0.13 22.31
C LEU A 19 19.18 -0.46 20.88
N LYS A 20 19.68 -1.56 20.30
CA LYS A 20 19.27 -2.00 18.94
C LYS A 20 17.77 -2.29 18.85
N ARG A 21 17.16 -2.86 19.89
CA ARG A 21 15.70 -3.06 19.97
C ARG A 21 14.94 -1.74 20.05
N ARG A 22 15.39 -0.79 20.87
CA ARG A 22 14.78 0.55 20.99
C ARG A 22 14.86 1.34 19.68
N VAL A 23 16.01 1.33 19.00
CA VAL A 23 16.18 1.98 17.68
C VAL A 23 15.27 1.35 16.63
N LYS A 24 15.17 0.00 16.60
CA LYS A 24 14.23 -0.69 15.70
C LYS A 24 12.77 -0.34 15.97
N LEU A 25 12.36 -0.23 17.23
CA LEU A 25 11.00 0.14 17.60
C LEU A 25 10.69 1.60 17.22
N LYS A 26 11.63 2.54 17.50
CA LYS A 26 11.51 3.95 17.13
C LYS A 26 11.33 4.13 15.62
N ASN A 27 12.10 3.41 14.80
CA ASN A 27 11.99 3.49 13.35
C ASN A 27 10.64 2.97 12.84
N LYS A 28 10.09 1.90 13.46
CA LYS A 28 8.75 1.39 13.11
C LYS A 28 7.64 2.38 13.45
N ILE A 29 7.72 3.02 14.62
CA ILE A 29 6.76 4.06 15.04
C ILE A 29 6.82 5.25 14.08
N LEU A 30 8.03 5.72 13.73
CA LEU A 30 8.21 6.83 12.79
C LEU A 30 7.69 6.47 11.39
N GLN A 31 7.93 5.24 10.93
CA GLN A 31 7.37 4.74 9.68
C GLN A 31 5.84 4.72 9.71
N ALA A 32 5.25 4.17 10.77
CA ALA A 32 3.80 4.11 10.92
C ALA A 32 3.20 5.52 10.89
N PHE A 33 3.77 6.45 11.65
CA PHE A 33 3.34 7.85 11.70
C PHE A 33 3.45 8.54 10.33
N GLY A 34 4.57 8.38 9.63
CA GLY A 34 4.76 8.94 8.30
C GLY A 34 3.77 8.38 7.27
N LEU A 35 3.52 7.07 7.30
CA LEU A 35 2.51 6.45 6.45
C LEU A 35 1.09 6.93 6.81
N SER A 36 0.75 7.07 8.09
CA SER A 36 -0.55 7.61 8.51
C SER A 36 -0.78 9.01 7.95
N ILE A 37 0.22 9.90 8.02
CA ILE A 37 0.14 11.24 7.43
C ILE A 37 -0.08 11.14 5.91
N LEU A 38 0.67 10.28 5.23
CA LEU A 38 0.50 10.07 3.79
C LEU A 38 -0.93 9.62 3.45
N ILE A 39 -1.50 8.67 4.20
CA ILE A 39 -2.90 8.24 3.99
C ILE A 39 -3.89 9.38 4.25
N MET A 40 -3.68 10.19 5.28
CA MET A 40 -4.53 11.37 5.52
C MET A 40 -4.47 12.35 4.35
N VAL A 41 -3.29 12.62 3.80
CA VAL A 41 -3.14 13.50 2.62
C VAL A 41 -3.82 12.89 1.40
N LEU A 42 -3.66 11.58 1.16
CA LEU A 42 -4.33 10.89 0.07
C LEU A 42 -5.87 10.94 0.21
N SER A 43 -6.40 10.92 1.44
CA SER A 43 -7.85 11.02 1.69
C SER A 43 -8.47 12.38 1.34
N LEU A 44 -7.65 13.41 1.10
CA LEU A 44 -8.12 14.74 0.68
C LEU A 44 -8.44 14.81 -0.83
N PHE A 45 -8.05 13.81 -1.61
CA PHE A 45 -8.30 13.80 -3.05
C PHE A 45 -9.76 13.45 -3.37
N PRO A 46 -10.43 14.14 -4.33
CA PRO A 46 -11.85 13.92 -4.64
C PRO A 46 -12.22 12.49 -5.02
N ILE A 47 -11.30 11.75 -5.65
CA ILE A 47 -11.51 10.34 -6.01
C ILE A 47 -11.77 9.45 -4.78
N MET A 48 -11.20 9.81 -3.63
CA MET A 48 -11.41 9.08 -2.38
C MET A 48 -12.81 9.29 -1.82
N GLU A 49 -13.39 10.47 -2.01
CA GLU A 49 -14.79 10.73 -1.65
C GLU A 49 -15.75 9.87 -2.48
N ILE A 50 -15.50 9.69 -3.77
CA ILE A 50 -16.32 8.83 -4.64
C ILE A 50 -16.28 7.37 -4.15
N ILE A 51 -15.09 6.84 -3.87
CA ILE A 51 -14.92 5.47 -3.34
C ILE A 51 -15.62 5.34 -1.97
N ASN A 52 -15.49 6.36 -1.11
CA ASN A 52 -16.16 6.39 0.19
C ASN A 52 -17.68 6.34 0.06
N ASN A 53 -18.22 7.14 -0.85
CA ASN A 53 -19.65 7.29 -1.10
C ASN A 53 -20.28 5.98 -1.62
N THR A 54 -19.55 5.23 -2.45
CA THR A 54 -19.97 3.89 -2.87
C THR A 54 -20.02 2.92 -1.69
N ALA A 55 -18.98 2.89 -0.85
CA ALA A 55 -18.97 2.04 0.34
C ALA A 55 -20.03 2.45 1.38
N TYR A 56 -20.33 3.75 1.47
CA TYR A 56 -21.39 4.29 2.31
C TYR A 56 -22.77 3.76 1.91
N ASN A 57 -23.07 3.71 0.60
CA ASN A 57 -24.34 3.16 0.12
C ASN A 57 -24.51 1.69 0.52
N GLN A 58 -23.44 0.89 0.41
CA GLN A 58 -23.48 -0.52 0.80
C GLN A 58 -23.79 -0.73 2.28
N LYS A 59 -23.46 0.22 3.16
CA LYS A 59 -23.80 0.17 4.59
C LYS A 59 -25.32 0.24 4.81
N PHE A 60 -26.05 1.01 4.01
CA PHE A 60 -27.52 1.06 4.06
C PHE A 60 -28.14 -0.25 3.57
N ILE A 61 -27.66 -0.76 2.43
CA ILE A 61 -28.11 -2.06 1.89
C ILE A 61 -27.89 -3.18 2.91
N PHE A 62 -26.71 -3.24 3.54
CA PHE A 62 -26.41 -4.24 4.58
C PHE A 62 -27.26 -4.06 5.84
N ARG A 63 -27.50 -2.82 6.27
CA ARG A 63 -28.31 -2.54 7.44
C ARG A 63 -29.74 -3.06 7.25
N GLY A 64 -30.27 -2.97 6.03
CA GLY A 64 -31.64 -3.32 5.69
C GLY A 64 -32.64 -2.23 6.09
N VAL A 65 -33.93 -2.53 5.89
CA VAL A 65 -35.03 -1.62 6.20
C VAL A 65 -35.18 -1.44 7.71
N VAL A 66 -35.36 -0.20 8.13
CA VAL A 66 -35.73 0.23 9.47
C VAL A 66 -37.12 0.83 9.35
N HIS A 67 -38.11 0.28 10.05
CA HIS A 67 -39.47 0.81 9.97
C HIS A 67 -39.54 2.19 10.63
N PRO A 68 -39.99 3.24 9.91
CA PRO A 68 -40.15 4.57 10.47
C PRO A 68 -41.32 4.59 11.47
N SER A 69 -41.35 5.61 12.33
CA SER A 69 -42.52 5.86 13.17
C SER A 69 -43.75 6.19 12.30
N ASN A 70 -44.95 5.91 12.83
CA ASN A 70 -46.21 6.24 12.15
C ASN A 70 -46.58 7.73 12.21
N GLU A 71 -45.62 8.64 12.43
CA GLU A 71 -45.85 10.09 12.53
C GLU A 71 -46.01 10.79 11.16
N ILE A 72 -45.59 10.14 10.08
CA ILE A 72 -45.57 10.72 8.72
C ILE A 72 -46.42 9.86 7.78
N VAL A 73 -47.28 10.51 6.98
CA VAL A 73 -47.99 9.89 5.85
C VAL A 73 -47.74 10.73 4.61
N ILE A 74 -47.50 10.08 3.48
CA ILE A 74 -47.31 10.73 2.19
C ILE A 74 -48.63 10.68 1.42
N LEU A 75 -49.14 11.83 0.99
CA LEU A 75 -50.21 11.94 0.02
C LEU A 75 -49.59 12.09 -1.37
N THR A 76 -49.66 11.02 -2.18
CA THR A 76 -48.91 10.91 -3.43
C THR A 76 -49.69 11.44 -4.61
N ILE A 77 -49.09 12.37 -5.36
CA ILE A 77 -49.50 12.67 -6.74
C ILE A 77 -48.88 11.57 -7.61
N ASP A 78 -49.61 10.47 -7.72
CA ASP A 78 -49.22 9.24 -8.41
C ASP A 78 -49.98 9.04 -9.73
N ASP A 79 -49.62 8.00 -10.46
CA ASP A 79 -50.24 7.68 -11.75
C ASP A 79 -51.75 7.35 -11.59
N GLU A 80 -52.18 6.78 -10.45
CA GLU A 80 -53.60 6.62 -10.11
C GLU A 80 -54.28 7.99 -10.10
N SER A 81 -53.76 8.93 -9.31
CA SER A 81 -54.33 10.26 -9.19
C SER A 81 -54.31 11.03 -10.51
N ILE A 82 -53.23 10.96 -11.28
CA ILE A 82 -53.12 11.62 -12.60
C ILE A 82 -54.13 11.04 -13.60
N SER A 83 -54.36 9.72 -13.58
CA SER A 83 -55.28 9.05 -14.51
C SER A 83 -56.75 9.35 -14.24
N TRP A 84 -57.15 9.47 -12.98
CA TRP A 84 -58.53 9.74 -12.57
C TRP A 84 -58.88 11.23 -12.54
N MET A 85 -57.88 12.09 -12.38
CA MET A 85 -58.06 13.55 -12.31
C MET A 85 -57.75 14.22 -13.66
N SER A 86 -57.71 15.56 -13.68
CA SER A 86 -57.33 16.31 -14.87
C SER A 86 -55.82 16.23 -15.11
N LYS A 87 -55.36 16.67 -16.29
CA LYS A 87 -53.94 16.83 -16.59
C LYS A 87 -53.26 17.74 -15.54
N TRP A 88 -52.09 17.33 -15.06
CA TRP A 88 -51.25 18.13 -14.16
C TRP A 88 -50.65 19.36 -14.89
N PRO A 89 -50.52 20.54 -14.24
CA PRO A 89 -50.90 20.87 -12.87
C PRO A 89 -52.42 20.99 -12.67
N TRP A 90 -52.91 20.65 -11.48
CA TRP A 90 -54.35 20.70 -11.17
C TRP A 90 -54.84 22.09 -10.72
N PRO A 91 -56.16 22.35 -10.83
CA PRO A 91 -56.81 23.53 -10.25
C PRO A 91 -56.52 23.66 -8.74
N ARG A 92 -56.38 24.90 -8.28
CA ARG A 92 -56.09 25.23 -6.88
C ARG A 92 -57.23 24.84 -5.94
N SER A 93 -58.46 24.87 -6.44
CA SER A 93 -59.64 24.33 -5.76
C SER A 93 -59.51 22.85 -5.37
N TYR A 94 -58.75 22.03 -6.10
CA TYR A 94 -58.52 20.63 -5.73
C TYR A 94 -57.66 20.52 -4.47
N HIS A 95 -56.62 21.36 -4.39
CA HIS A 95 -55.78 21.46 -3.20
C HIS A 95 -56.55 22.06 -2.01
N ALA A 96 -57.42 23.04 -2.26
CA ALA A 96 -58.29 23.61 -1.22
C ALA A 96 -59.21 22.54 -0.59
N LYS A 97 -59.84 21.70 -1.42
CA LYS A 97 -60.67 20.58 -0.96
C LYS A 97 -59.88 19.59 -0.12
N VAL A 98 -58.72 19.14 -0.61
CA VAL A 98 -57.86 18.20 0.11
C VAL A 98 -57.40 18.75 1.46
N ILE A 99 -57.02 20.03 1.55
CA ILE A 99 -56.69 20.66 2.83
C ILE A 99 -57.88 20.59 3.81
N SER A 100 -59.09 20.86 3.33
CA SER A 100 -60.31 20.80 4.16
C SER A 100 -60.55 19.38 4.70
N GLU A 101 -60.40 18.36 3.85
CA GLU A 101 -60.54 16.95 4.25
C GLU A 101 -59.45 16.51 5.24
N LEU A 102 -58.18 16.87 5.00
CA LEU A 102 -57.08 16.58 5.93
C LEU A 102 -57.26 17.28 7.29
N LYS A 103 -57.79 18.51 7.29
CA LYS A 103 -58.13 19.23 8.52
C LYS A 103 -59.22 18.50 9.31
N LYS A 104 -60.29 18.06 8.64
CA LYS A 104 -61.36 17.26 9.26
C LYS A 104 -60.85 15.95 9.83
N ALA A 105 -59.90 15.31 9.14
CA ALA A 105 -59.24 14.08 9.57
C ALA A 105 -58.26 14.27 10.74
N GLY A 106 -58.04 15.51 11.19
CA GLY A 106 -57.16 15.82 12.32
C GLY A 106 -55.67 15.76 11.98
N ALA A 107 -55.29 16.04 10.72
CA ALA A 107 -53.88 16.17 10.35
C ALA A 107 -53.18 17.21 11.22
N LYS A 108 -52.02 16.86 11.79
CA LYS A 108 -51.24 17.77 12.65
C LYS A 108 -50.59 18.88 11.83
N LEU A 109 -50.05 18.52 10.67
CA LEU A 109 -49.39 19.43 9.73
C LEU A 109 -49.58 18.93 8.31
N VAL A 110 -49.83 19.84 7.37
CA VAL A 110 -49.85 19.56 5.93
C VAL A 110 -48.67 20.29 5.28
N VAL A 111 -47.86 19.58 4.50
CA VAL A 111 -46.67 20.12 3.85
C VAL A 111 -46.75 19.87 2.36
N PHE A 112 -46.74 20.92 1.55
CA PHE A 112 -46.73 20.80 0.09
C PHE A 112 -45.30 20.85 -0.43
N ASP A 113 -44.87 19.75 -1.05
CA ASP A 113 -43.71 19.67 -1.93
C ASP A 113 -44.16 19.93 -3.39
N VAL A 114 -44.80 21.09 -3.60
CA VAL A 114 -45.32 21.55 -4.88
C VAL A 114 -45.12 23.07 -4.96
N PHE A 115 -44.59 23.57 -6.08
CA PHE A 115 -44.36 25.00 -6.26
C PHE A 115 -45.64 25.72 -6.70
N PHE A 116 -46.02 26.75 -5.93
CA PHE A 116 -47.15 27.64 -6.21
C PHE A 116 -46.69 29.07 -6.48
N ASP A 117 -45.64 29.17 -7.28
CA ASP A 117 -44.81 30.37 -7.45
C ASP A 117 -45.29 31.32 -8.57
N SER A 118 -46.42 30.98 -9.18
CA SER A 118 -47.06 31.68 -10.28
C SER A 118 -48.58 31.58 -10.11
N PRO A 119 -49.36 32.59 -10.55
CA PRO A 119 -50.82 32.53 -10.52
C PRO A 119 -51.37 31.29 -11.22
N THR A 120 -52.53 30.84 -10.79
CA THR A 120 -53.27 29.75 -11.44
C THR A 120 -53.55 30.05 -12.92
N GLN A 121 -53.60 29.00 -13.74
CA GLN A 121 -53.94 29.08 -15.17
C GLN A 121 -55.42 28.79 -15.44
N PHE A 122 -56.20 28.54 -14.38
CA PHE A 122 -57.59 28.11 -14.45
C PHE A 122 -58.55 29.29 -14.20
N ASP A 123 -59.10 29.39 -12.99
CA ASP A 123 -60.00 30.48 -12.59
C ASP A 123 -59.26 31.51 -11.72
N ASP A 124 -59.51 32.80 -11.89
CA ASP A 124 -58.92 33.85 -11.04
C ASP A 124 -59.31 33.67 -9.55
N GLN A 125 -60.43 33.01 -9.24
CA GLN A 125 -60.83 32.71 -7.86
C GLN A 125 -60.10 31.50 -7.23
N ASP A 126 -59.42 30.70 -8.04
CA ASP A 126 -58.85 29.42 -7.61
C ASP A 126 -57.72 29.64 -6.58
N ASP A 127 -56.86 30.64 -6.80
CA ASP A 127 -55.82 31.04 -5.83
C ASP A 127 -56.42 31.63 -4.54
N ILE A 128 -57.56 32.33 -4.62
CA ILE A 128 -58.30 32.84 -3.45
C ILE A 128 -58.86 31.69 -2.62
N SER A 129 -59.53 30.74 -3.28
CA SER A 129 -60.10 29.55 -2.63
C SER A 129 -59.02 28.75 -1.90
N PHE A 130 -57.88 28.55 -2.54
CA PHE A 130 -56.75 27.85 -1.94
C PHE A 130 -56.11 28.63 -0.79
N ALA A 131 -55.89 29.94 -0.94
CA ALA A 131 -55.39 30.78 0.15
C ALA A 131 -56.30 30.76 1.38
N ASN A 132 -57.62 30.78 1.17
CA ASN A 132 -58.60 30.68 2.26
C ASN A 132 -58.51 29.32 2.96
N ALA A 133 -58.46 28.21 2.21
CA ALA A 133 -58.32 26.87 2.79
C ALA A 133 -57.01 26.72 3.59
N VAL A 134 -55.89 27.22 3.06
CA VAL A 134 -54.57 27.25 3.72
C VAL A 134 -54.66 28.02 5.04
N LYS A 135 -55.25 29.22 5.02
CA LYS A 135 -55.41 30.08 6.19
C LYS A 135 -56.34 29.46 7.24
N GLU A 136 -57.46 28.90 6.81
CA GLU A 136 -58.43 28.24 7.68
C GLU A 136 -57.84 27.01 8.36
N ALA A 137 -57.02 26.22 7.66
CA ALA A 137 -56.35 25.05 8.23
C ALA A 137 -55.33 25.45 9.31
N GLY A 138 -54.58 26.53 9.11
CA GLY A 138 -53.64 27.08 10.11
C GLY A 138 -52.41 26.20 10.40
N ASN A 139 -52.22 25.13 9.62
CA ASN A 139 -51.17 24.14 9.77
C ASN A 139 -50.58 23.69 8.42
N VAL A 140 -50.50 24.61 7.45
CA VAL A 140 -50.02 24.32 6.09
C VAL A 140 -48.69 25.01 5.81
N VAL A 141 -47.69 24.24 5.40
CA VAL A 141 -46.38 24.73 4.96
C VAL A 141 -46.24 24.57 3.45
N LEU A 142 -45.77 25.61 2.76
CA LEU A 142 -45.62 25.61 1.30
C LEU A 142 -44.14 25.62 0.86
N ALA A 143 -43.87 25.00 -0.29
CA ALA A 143 -42.55 24.98 -0.90
C ALA A 143 -42.19 26.29 -1.62
N ALA A 144 -40.92 26.65 -1.52
CA ALA A 144 -40.27 27.71 -2.29
C ALA A 144 -38.96 27.19 -2.89
N SER A 145 -38.48 27.83 -3.95
CA SER A 145 -37.24 27.41 -4.64
C SER A 145 -36.17 28.51 -4.60
N PHE A 146 -34.90 28.10 -4.69
CA PHE A 146 -33.81 28.99 -5.06
C PHE A 146 -33.56 28.91 -6.56
N VAL A 147 -33.59 30.05 -7.24
CA VAL A 147 -33.19 30.13 -8.64
C VAL A 147 -31.72 30.55 -8.70
N ASN A 148 -30.87 29.74 -9.33
CA ASN A 148 -29.50 30.13 -9.62
C ASN A 148 -29.47 31.00 -10.88
N VAL A 149 -29.34 32.33 -10.72
CA VAL A 149 -29.09 33.20 -11.87
C VAL A 149 -27.59 33.17 -12.18
N LYS A 150 -27.20 32.47 -13.25
CA LYS A 150 -25.87 32.60 -13.84
C LYS A 150 -25.87 33.78 -14.80
N GLU A 151 -25.35 34.94 -14.38
CA GLU A 151 -25.01 36.01 -15.33
C GLU A 151 -23.77 35.63 -16.15
N LYS A 152 -23.83 35.85 -17.47
CA LYS A 152 -22.67 35.68 -18.37
C LYS A 152 -21.75 36.90 -18.24
N GLY A 153 -20.52 36.72 -17.75
CA GLY A 153 -19.48 37.77 -17.67
C GLY A 153 -18.21 37.32 -16.90
N LEU A 154 -17.15 38.15 -16.90
CA LEU A 154 -15.86 37.85 -16.23
C LEU A 154 -15.97 37.73 -14.69
N PHE A 155 -17.01 38.32 -14.10
CA PHE A 155 -17.31 38.22 -12.67
C PHE A 155 -18.62 37.46 -12.48
N LYS A 156 -18.55 36.22 -12.00
CA LYS A 156 -19.75 35.44 -11.64
C LYS A 156 -20.38 36.03 -10.38
N VAL A 157 -21.42 36.84 -10.53
CA VAL A 157 -22.31 37.18 -9.42
C VAL A 157 -23.47 36.20 -9.45
N VAL A 158 -23.48 35.24 -8.52
CA VAL A 158 -24.65 34.37 -8.31
C VAL A 158 -25.61 35.14 -7.42
N LYS A 159 -26.63 35.78 -8.02
CA LYS A 159 -27.82 36.20 -7.26
C LYS A 159 -28.72 34.97 -7.14
N GLN A 160 -29.10 34.62 -5.91
CA GLN A 160 -30.07 33.57 -5.61
C GLN A 160 -31.43 34.21 -5.28
N PRO A 161 -32.24 34.66 -6.27
CA PRO A 161 -33.60 35.06 -5.96
C PRO A 161 -34.38 33.85 -5.42
N PHE A 162 -34.96 34.07 -4.25
CA PHE A 162 -35.84 33.15 -3.55
C PHE A 162 -37.23 33.27 -4.18
N LYS A 163 -37.68 32.24 -4.90
CA LYS A 163 -39.00 32.23 -5.55
C LYS A 163 -40.00 31.61 -4.57
N LYS A 164 -40.70 32.49 -3.85
CA LYS A 164 -41.79 32.14 -2.92
C LYS A 164 -43.06 31.74 -3.68
N PRO A 165 -44.01 31.05 -3.03
CA PRO A 165 -45.39 31.04 -3.49
C PRO A 165 -45.90 32.46 -3.75
N ILE A 166 -46.91 32.61 -4.61
CA ILE A 166 -47.57 33.90 -4.82
C ILE A 166 -47.95 34.53 -3.47
N GLN A 167 -47.92 35.86 -3.41
CA GLN A 167 -47.94 36.61 -2.15
C GLN A 167 -49.08 36.17 -1.21
N MET A 168 -50.30 36.04 -1.74
CA MET A 168 -51.46 35.62 -0.95
C MET A 168 -51.35 34.23 -0.33
N LEU A 169 -50.67 33.28 -1.00
CA LEU A 169 -50.44 31.94 -0.47
C LEU A 169 -49.31 31.95 0.56
N SER A 170 -48.26 32.74 0.31
CA SER A 170 -47.18 32.97 1.27
C SER A 170 -47.69 33.58 2.57
N ASP A 171 -48.65 34.51 2.49
CA ASP A 171 -49.25 35.18 3.66
C ASP A 171 -50.28 34.29 4.39
N ALA A 172 -50.93 33.37 3.68
CA ALA A 172 -51.88 32.42 4.25
C ALA A 172 -51.20 31.24 4.95
N ALA A 173 -50.08 30.76 4.40
CA ALA A 173 -49.34 29.63 4.93
C ALA A 173 -48.74 29.91 6.30
N VAL A 174 -48.61 28.88 7.13
CA VAL A 174 -48.01 29.05 8.46
C VAL A 174 -46.51 29.29 8.39
N ASP A 175 -45.86 28.72 7.38
CA ASP A 175 -44.46 28.91 7.06
C ASP A 175 -44.23 28.56 5.57
N VAL A 176 -43.13 29.08 5.02
CA VAL A 176 -42.63 28.73 3.68
C VAL A 176 -41.23 28.15 3.81
N GLY A 177 -40.98 27.04 3.14
CA GLY A 177 -39.72 26.31 3.25
C GLY A 177 -39.06 26.06 1.89
N VAL A 178 -37.73 26.13 1.86
CA VAL A 178 -36.96 25.93 0.63
C VAL A 178 -36.87 24.44 0.28
N VAL A 179 -37.09 24.12 -0.99
CA VAL A 179 -36.82 22.80 -1.57
C VAL A 179 -35.61 22.89 -2.49
N HIS A 180 -34.52 22.21 -2.13
CA HIS A 180 -33.37 22.03 -2.99
C HIS A 180 -32.59 20.79 -2.52
N PRO A 181 -32.58 19.68 -3.28
CA PRO A 181 -31.79 18.52 -2.93
C PRO A 181 -30.30 18.84 -3.01
N ALA A 182 -29.52 18.37 -2.02
CA ALA A 182 -28.07 18.49 -2.06
C ALA A 182 -27.48 17.23 -2.70
N LEU A 183 -26.99 17.37 -3.93
CA LEU A 183 -26.33 16.29 -4.66
C LEU A 183 -24.86 16.18 -4.25
N ASP A 184 -24.40 14.97 -3.94
CA ASP A 184 -22.97 14.67 -3.82
C ASP A 184 -22.31 14.63 -5.22
N LEU A 185 -20.97 14.48 -5.27
CA LEU A 185 -20.19 14.47 -6.53
C LEU A 185 -20.65 13.42 -7.56
N ASP A 186 -21.30 12.35 -7.11
CA ASP A 186 -21.85 11.27 -7.93
C ASP A 186 -23.36 11.41 -8.19
N ASN A 187 -23.93 12.59 -7.93
CA ASN A 187 -25.36 12.92 -8.07
C ASN A 187 -26.31 12.10 -7.18
N ILE A 188 -25.81 11.40 -6.16
CA ILE A 188 -26.67 10.67 -5.20
C ILE A 188 -27.01 11.58 -4.02
N VAL A 189 -28.27 11.59 -3.62
CA VAL A 189 -28.74 12.34 -2.45
C VAL A 189 -28.40 11.55 -1.19
N ARG A 190 -27.32 11.93 -0.49
CA ARG A 190 -26.98 11.41 0.85
C ARG A 190 -27.14 12.46 1.94
N ARG A 191 -27.14 13.72 1.53
CA ARG A 191 -27.18 14.89 2.39
C ARG A 191 -28.36 15.74 1.97
N PHE A 192 -28.95 16.43 2.94
CA PHE A 192 -30.03 17.38 2.70
C PHE A 192 -29.63 18.75 3.24
N GLN A 193 -29.81 19.81 2.45
CA GLN A 193 -29.54 21.18 2.89
C GLN A 193 -30.65 21.63 3.84
N ILE A 194 -30.29 21.94 5.09
CA ILE A 194 -31.26 22.23 6.16
C ILE A 194 -31.51 23.73 6.29
N ILE A 195 -30.46 24.54 6.13
CA ILE A 195 -30.55 26.00 6.10
C ILE A 195 -29.81 26.53 4.88
N TYR A 196 -30.28 27.65 4.34
CA TYR A 196 -29.71 28.34 3.19
C TYR A 196 -29.36 29.76 3.58
N LYS A 197 -28.18 30.22 3.19
CA LYS A 197 -27.71 31.57 3.49
C LYS A 197 -27.86 32.45 2.26
N SER A 198 -28.66 33.51 2.37
CA SER A 198 -28.74 34.56 1.35
C SER A 198 -28.56 35.93 2.01
N GLY A 199 -27.45 36.59 1.69
CA GLY A 199 -26.98 37.77 2.45
C GLY A 199 -26.69 37.41 3.91
N ASN A 200 -27.27 38.18 4.84
CA ASN A 200 -27.16 37.95 6.29
C ASN A 200 -28.33 37.14 6.87
N GLN A 201 -29.21 36.61 6.03
CA GLN A 201 -30.39 35.86 6.48
C GLN A 201 -30.27 34.36 6.18
N TYR A 202 -30.81 33.57 7.10
CA TYR A 202 -30.95 32.13 6.95
C TYR A 202 -32.39 31.78 6.60
N TYR A 203 -32.55 30.93 5.60
CA TYR A 203 -33.83 30.37 5.16
C TYR A 203 -33.87 28.89 5.50
N ALA A 204 -34.98 28.44 6.10
CA ALA A 204 -35.17 27.05 6.48
C ALA A 204 -35.63 26.22 5.28
N SER A 205 -35.19 24.96 5.22
CA SER A 205 -35.72 24.01 4.26
C SER A 205 -37.17 23.61 4.58
N LEU A 206 -37.88 23.05 3.59
CA LEU A 206 -39.24 22.55 3.77
C LEU A 206 -39.34 21.53 4.92
N ALA A 207 -38.40 20.60 4.98
CA ALA A 207 -38.32 19.62 6.08
C ALA A 207 -38.05 20.28 7.44
N LEU A 208 -37.20 21.32 7.49
CA LEU A 208 -36.92 22.02 8.74
C LEU A 208 -38.13 22.82 9.23
N GLN A 209 -38.90 23.44 8.33
CA GLN A 209 -40.14 24.13 8.68
C GLN A 209 -41.18 23.16 9.25
N ALA A 210 -41.28 21.96 8.67
CA ALA A 210 -42.14 20.92 9.21
C ALA A 210 -41.74 20.55 10.66
N ILE A 211 -40.46 20.32 10.92
CA ILE A 211 -39.97 20.07 12.27
C ILE A 211 -40.26 21.26 13.20
N ARG A 212 -39.94 22.48 12.77
CA ARG A 212 -40.16 23.70 13.57
C ARG A 212 -41.61 23.86 13.99
N TYR A 213 -42.56 23.54 13.12
CA TYR A 213 -43.99 23.57 13.44
C TYR A 213 -44.36 22.60 14.58
N THR A 214 -43.75 21.41 14.61
CA THR A 214 -44.01 20.41 15.67
C THR A 214 -43.45 20.78 17.04
N GLN A 215 -42.60 21.81 17.13
CA GLN A 215 -41.93 22.20 18.36
C GLN A 215 -42.68 23.32 19.10
N SER A 216 -42.70 23.22 20.43
CA SER A 216 -43.26 24.25 21.30
C SER A 216 -42.53 25.58 21.09
N GLY A 217 -43.28 26.65 20.82
CA GLY A 217 -42.75 28.00 20.58
C GLY A 217 -42.10 28.24 19.20
N ARG A 218 -41.95 27.20 18.36
CA ARG A 218 -41.46 27.30 16.96
C ARG A 218 -40.18 28.11 16.78
N ASN A 219 -39.32 28.15 17.80
CA ASN A 219 -38.07 28.91 17.76
C ASN A 219 -37.01 28.16 16.96
N LEU A 220 -36.38 28.86 16.00
CA LEU A 220 -35.20 28.39 15.26
C LEU A 220 -34.01 29.27 15.65
N ASN A 221 -33.01 28.66 16.30
CA ASN A 221 -31.76 29.31 16.62
C ASN A 221 -30.62 28.69 15.78
N VAL A 222 -30.07 29.49 14.88
CA VAL A 222 -28.91 29.10 14.06
C VAL A 222 -27.65 29.44 14.84
N ILE A 223 -27.05 28.44 15.49
CA ILE A 223 -25.81 28.61 16.27
C ILE A 223 -24.64 28.80 15.30
N ASN A 224 -24.52 27.89 14.32
CA ASN A 224 -23.59 27.98 13.19
C ASN A 224 -24.02 27.01 12.08
N GLU A 225 -23.27 26.97 10.98
CA GLU A 225 -23.56 26.08 9.85
C GLU A 225 -23.36 24.57 10.17
N ASN A 226 -22.78 24.23 11.32
CA ASN A 226 -22.60 22.83 11.77
C ASN A 226 -23.58 22.42 12.87
N LYS A 227 -24.42 23.34 13.36
CA LYS A 227 -25.34 23.05 14.46
C LYS A 227 -26.46 24.06 14.53
N ILE A 228 -27.70 23.57 14.54
CA ILE A 228 -28.88 24.40 14.79
C ILE A 228 -29.71 23.83 15.94
N GLN A 229 -30.55 24.67 16.51
CA GLN A 229 -31.50 24.30 17.55
C GLN A 229 -32.92 24.70 17.12
N VAL A 230 -33.85 23.76 17.24
CA VAL A 230 -35.27 23.96 16.96
C VAL A 230 -36.07 23.43 18.16
N GLY A 231 -36.65 24.34 18.94
CA GLY A 231 -37.24 23.98 20.23
C GLY A 231 -36.23 23.27 21.14
N ASP A 232 -36.55 22.04 21.58
CA ASP A 232 -35.68 21.18 22.39
C ASP A 232 -34.73 20.31 21.55
N LYS A 233 -34.92 20.26 20.22
CA LYS A 233 -34.12 19.42 19.31
C LYS A 233 -32.86 20.16 18.88
N THR A 234 -31.72 19.51 19.08
CA THR A 234 -30.42 19.95 18.54
C THR A 234 -30.10 19.11 17.31
N ILE A 235 -29.92 19.77 16.16
CA ILE A 235 -29.68 19.10 14.88
C ILE A 235 -28.21 19.31 14.49
N PRO A 236 -27.39 18.23 14.43
CA PRO A 236 -26.03 18.31 13.95
C PRO A 236 -26.01 18.46 12.44
N LEU A 237 -25.21 19.40 11.95
CA LEU A 237 -25.02 19.67 10.53
C LEU A 237 -23.53 19.64 10.17
N ARG A 238 -23.24 19.59 8.88
CA ARG A 238 -21.94 19.86 8.30
C ARG A 238 -22.13 20.75 7.10
N ASP A 239 -21.59 21.98 7.15
CA ASP A 239 -21.74 22.98 6.09
C ASP A 239 -23.23 23.21 5.72
N ALA A 240 -24.06 23.37 6.75
CA ALA A 240 -25.51 23.56 6.71
C ALA A 240 -26.32 22.37 6.14
N ARG A 241 -25.69 21.20 5.99
CA ARG A 241 -26.30 19.95 5.49
C ARG A 241 -26.41 18.89 6.58
N LEU A 242 -27.47 18.10 6.52
CA LEU A 242 -27.69 16.92 7.35
C LEU A 242 -27.39 15.66 6.55
N LEU A 243 -26.66 14.69 7.12
CA LEU A 243 -26.61 13.33 6.56
C LEU A 243 -27.94 12.62 6.83
N ILE A 244 -28.58 12.17 5.76
CA ILE A 244 -29.90 11.56 5.84
C ILE A 244 -29.75 10.13 6.35
N ASN A 245 -30.46 9.80 7.43
CA ASN A 245 -30.64 8.42 7.83
C ASN A 245 -31.84 7.86 7.07
N TYR A 246 -31.61 7.34 5.86
CA TYR A 246 -32.66 6.66 5.10
C TYR A 246 -33.25 5.52 5.91
N TYR A 247 -34.55 5.25 5.81
CA TYR A 247 -35.24 4.17 6.54
C TYR A 247 -35.36 2.90 5.69
N GLY A 248 -35.40 3.02 4.37
CA GLY A 248 -35.45 1.88 3.45
C GLY A 248 -35.53 2.34 1.99
N PRO A 249 -35.85 1.42 1.07
CA PRO A 249 -36.17 1.75 -0.32
C PRO A 249 -37.48 2.54 -0.43
N SER A 250 -37.83 3.02 -1.62
CA SER A 250 -39.04 3.75 -1.88
C SER A 250 -40.29 2.94 -1.54
N GLY A 251 -41.30 3.61 -0.99
CA GLY A 251 -42.48 2.98 -0.40
C GLY A 251 -42.28 2.49 1.04
N THR A 252 -41.21 2.93 1.72
CA THR A 252 -41.01 2.59 3.16
C THR A 252 -41.98 3.35 4.05
N PHE A 253 -42.35 4.58 3.66
CA PHE A 253 -43.34 5.39 4.37
C PHE A 253 -44.75 5.05 3.90
N SER A 254 -45.74 5.11 4.81
CA SER A 254 -47.13 4.94 4.45
C SER A 254 -47.56 6.02 3.46
N SER A 255 -48.07 5.60 2.31
CA SER A 255 -48.57 6.49 1.27
C SER A 255 -50.06 6.27 0.99
N VAL A 256 -50.72 7.34 0.54
CA VAL A 256 -52.12 7.36 0.11
C VAL A 256 -52.18 8.11 -1.23
N PRO A 257 -52.86 7.59 -2.26
CA PRO A 257 -53.09 8.34 -3.49
C PRO A 257 -53.88 9.63 -3.25
N TYR A 258 -53.43 10.74 -3.84
CA TYR A 258 -54.04 12.06 -3.70
C TYR A 258 -55.55 12.04 -3.98
N VAL A 259 -55.95 11.34 -5.06
CA VAL A 259 -57.36 11.25 -5.49
C VAL A 259 -58.29 10.72 -4.40
N ARG A 260 -57.82 9.79 -3.56
CA ARG A 260 -58.65 9.16 -2.51
C ARG A 260 -58.97 10.08 -1.34
N VAL A 261 -58.15 11.11 -1.13
CA VAL A 261 -58.46 12.18 -0.18
C VAL A 261 -59.32 13.25 -0.85
N TYR A 262 -59.10 13.51 -2.14
CA TYR A 262 -59.89 14.46 -2.91
C TYR A 262 -61.36 14.01 -3.08
N ASP A 263 -61.62 12.73 -3.35
CA ASP A 263 -62.97 12.17 -3.48
C ASP A 263 -63.61 11.78 -2.13
N GLY A 264 -62.81 11.73 -1.06
CA GLY A 264 -63.21 11.41 0.31
C GLY A 264 -63.25 9.91 0.63
N THR A 265 -62.98 9.03 -0.32
CA THR A 265 -63.00 7.56 -0.14
C THR A 265 -62.06 7.11 0.96
N GLN A 266 -60.86 7.69 1.05
CA GLN A 266 -59.87 7.32 2.07
C GLN A 266 -60.38 7.58 3.49
N LEU A 267 -61.12 8.66 3.71
CA LEU A 267 -61.63 9.04 5.03
C LEU A 267 -62.83 8.19 5.45
N VAL A 268 -63.53 7.58 4.48
CA VAL A 268 -64.54 6.56 4.74
C VAL A 268 -63.87 5.24 5.16
N ASP A 269 -62.85 4.81 4.42
CA ASP A 269 -62.18 3.54 4.65
C ASP A 269 -61.31 3.52 5.92
N ASN A 270 -60.62 4.63 6.22
CA ASN A 270 -59.76 4.77 7.39
C ASN A 270 -59.74 6.22 7.90
N PRO A 271 -60.70 6.64 8.73
CA PRO A 271 -60.85 8.03 9.16
C PRO A 271 -59.68 8.54 10.01
N ASP A 272 -58.93 7.65 10.65
CA ASP A 272 -57.87 7.99 11.59
C ASP A 272 -56.47 7.98 10.93
N ILE A 273 -56.37 7.68 9.63
CA ILE A 273 -55.08 7.53 8.94
C ILE A 273 -54.20 8.78 9.02
N PHE A 274 -54.80 9.97 9.10
CA PHE A 274 -54.09 11.27 9.17
C PHE A 274 -54.07 11.89 10.57
N ARG A 275 -54.80 11.34 11.55
CA ARG A 275 -54.94 11.97 12.87
C ARG A 275 -53.60 12.11 13.58
N ASP A 276 -53.28 13.33 13.99
CA ASP A 276 -52.04 13.72 14.67
C ASP A 276 -50.75 13.49 13.85
N LYS A 277 -50.85 13.29 12.53
CA LYS A 277 -49.71 13.02 11.64
C LYS A 277 -49.28 14.23 10.82
N ILE A 278 -48.02 14.21 10.40
CA ILE A 278 -47.47 15.09 9.37
C ILE A 278 -47.83 14.48 8.01
N VAL A 279 -48.56 15.23 7.19
CA VAL A 279 -48.98 14.82 5.85
C VAL A 279 -48.12 15.55 4.83
N LEU A 280 -47.28 14.81 4.10
CA LEU A 280 -46.45 15.34 3.02
C LEU A 280 -47.16 15.12 1.69
N ILE A 281 -47.38 16.18 0.92
CA ILE A 281 -48.05 16.13 -0.38
C ILE A 281 -47.00 16.40 -1.44
N GLY A 282 -46.77 15.45 -2.35
CA GLY A 282 -45.77 15.60 -3.40
C GLY A 282 -45.87 14.52 -4.47
N SER A 283 -45.07 14.68 -5.52
CA SER A 283 -45.10 13.79 -6.66
C SER A 283 -44.41 12.46 -6.38
N SER A 284 -45.05 11.36 -6.78
CA SER A 284 -44.41 10.06 -6.97
C SER A 284 -44.60 9.50 -8.38
N ALA A 285 -45.36 10.19 -9.23
CA ALA A 285 -45.54 9.86 -10.63
C ALA A 285 -44.22 10.02 -11.41
N TYR A 286 -43.90 9.05 -12.25
CA TYR A 286 -42.66 9.04 -13.02
C TYR A 286 -42.58 10.20 -14.02
N GLU A 287 -43.71 10.57 -14.64
CA GLU A 287 -43.82 11.62 -15.66
C GLU A 287 -43.54 13.04 -15.13
N LEU A 288 -43.68 13.24 -13.81
CA LEU A 288 -43.41 14.52 -13.18
C LEU A 288 -41.92 14.70 -12.83
N HIS A 289 -41.10 13.65 -13.05
CA HIS A 289 -39.64 13.66 -12.95
C HIS A 289 -39.05 14.15 -11.61
N ASP A 290 -39.82 14.09 -10.53
CA ASP A 290 -39.37 14.43 -9.17
C ASP A 290 -38.82 13.20 -8.43
N VAL A 291 -37.88 12.51 -9.08
CA VAL A 291 -37.25 11.29 -8.55
C VAL A 291 -35.74 11.44 -8.52
N PHE A 292 -35.10 10.93 -7.48
CA PHE A 292 -33.67 11.09 -7.25
C PHE A 292 -33.00 9.76 -6.86
N PRO A 293 -31.72 9.56 -7.23
CA PRO A 293 -30.94 8.45 -6.75
C PRO A 293 -30.51 8.67 -5.29
N THR A 294 -30.61 7.62 -4.49
CA THR A 294 -30.35 7.56 -3.05
C THR A 294 -29.48 6.33 -2.74
N PRO A 295 -29.02 6.15 -1.48
CA PRO A 295 -28.32 4.94 -1.08
C PRO A 295 -29.09 3.62 -1.28
N TYR A 296 -30.42 3.64 -1.36
CA TYR A 296 -31.25 2.45 -1.59
C TYR A 296 -31.69 2.30 -3.04
N ASP A 297 -32.25 3.36 -3.64
CA ASP A 297 -32.86 3.30 -4.98
C ASP A 297 -32.37 4.38 -5.91
N LEU A 298 -32.45 4.12 -7.22
CA LEU A 298 -32.11 5.08 -8.26
C LEU A 298 -33.20 6.13 -8.52
N THR A 299 -34.43 5.89 -8.07
CA THR A 299 -35.62 6.70 -8.43
C THR A 299 -36.56 6.92 -7.24
N MET A 300 -36.03 7.33 -6.07
CA MET A 300 -36.86 7.66 -4.91
C MET A 300 -37.58 9.00 -5.12
N PRO A 301 -38.90 9.11 -4.89
CA PRO A 301 -39.63 10.37 -4.93
C PRO A 301 -39.06 11.46 -4.01
N GLY A 302 -39.01 12.70 -4.46
CA GLY A 302 -38.52 13.86 -3.69
C GLY A 302 -39.22 14.02 -2.34
N VAL A 303 -40.55 13.85 -2.33
CA VAL A 303 -41.38 13.89 -1.13
C VAL A 303 -40.99 12.82 -0.10
N GLU A 304 -40.53 11.65 -0.54
CA GLU A 304 -40.07 10.58 0.36
C GLU A 304 -38.69 10.88 0.94
N ILE A 305 -37.84 11.63 0.23
CA ILE A 305 -36.59 12.17 0.80
C ILE A 305 -36.91 13.15 1.93
N HIS A 306 -37.92 14.02 1.76
CA HIS A 306 -38.40 14.88 2.85
C HIS A 306 -38.88 14.07 4.05
N ALA A 307 -39.62 12.97 3.83
CA ALA A 307 -40.04 12.06 4.90
C ALA A 307 -38.86 11.49 5.68
N ASN A 308 -37.83 11.00 4.97
CA ASN A 308 -36.59 10.48 5.60
C ASN A 308 -35.85 11.56 6.42
N VAL A 309 -35.79 12.80 5.93
CA VAL A 309 -35.16 13.92 6.66
C VAL A 309 -35.93 14.26 7.94
N ILE A 310 -37.25 14.40 7.83
CA ILE A 310 -38.13 14.70 8.97
C ILE A 310 -38.01 13.57 10.00
N GLN A 311 -38.16 12.32 9.58
CA GLN A 311 -38.04 11.15 10.46
C GLN A 311 -36.65 11.07 11.13
N THR A 312 -35.57 11.39 10.41
CA THR A 312 -34.21 11.44 10.98
C THR A 312 -34.13 12.41 12.17
N ILE A 313 -34.80 13.56 12.06
CA ILE A 313 -34.80 14.61 13.09
C ILE A 313 -35.78 14.28 14.23
N LEU A 314 -36.93 13.67 13.92
CA LEU A 314 -37.90 13.23 14.91
C LEU A 314 -37.28 12.19 15.85
N ASP A 315 -36.66 11.15 15.29
CA ASP A 315 -36.05 10.03 16.02
C ASP A 315 -34.68 10.34 16.63
N LYS A 316 -34.13 11.55 16.35
CA LYS A 316 -32.74 11.91 16.70
C LYS A 316 -31.72 10.86 16.18
N SER A 317 -32.02 10.23 15.05
CA SER A 317 -31.27 9.09 14.48
C SER A 317 -30.10 9.57 13.60
N TYR A 318 -29.32 10.54 14.09
CA TYR A 318 -28.29 11.19 13.28
C TYR A 318 -27.11 10.26 12.98
N ILE A 319 -26.61 10.34 11.74
CA ILE A 319 -25.36 9.68 11.34
C ILE A 319 -24.19 10.57 11.77
N SER A 320 -23.35 10.02 12.64
CA SER A 320 -22.17 10.73 13.15
C SER A 320 -20.95 10.35 12.31
N VAL A 321 -20.19 11.32 11.84
CA VAL A 321 -18.91 11.05 11.17
C VAL A 321 -17.80 11.08 12.21
N ILE A 322 -16.91 10.08 12.18
CA ILE A 322 -15.80 10.02 13.13
C ILE A 322 -14.89 11.26 13.00
N PRO A 323 -14.51 11.92 14.11
CA PRO A 323 -13.56 13.01 14.07
C PRO A 323 -12.20 12.60 13.48
N ILE A 324 -11.58 13.53 12.74
CA ILE A 324 -10.39 13.24 11.94
C ILE A 324 -9.19 12.75 12.77
N TYR A 325 -9.06 13.20 14.02
CA TYR A 325 -7.98 12.78 14.92
C TYR A 325 -8.16 11.33 15.42
N TYR A 326 -9.39 10.86 15.61
CA TYR A 326 -9.65 9.45 15.91
C TYR A 326 -9.43 8.57 14.68
N LEU A 327 -9.80 9.05 13.49
CA LEU A 327 -9.47 8.35 12.24
C LEU A 327 -7.96 8.19 12.07
N PHE A 328 -7.19 9.26 12.31
CA PHE A 328 -5.73 9.20 12.29
C PHE A 328 -5.18 8.18 13.29
N LEU A 329 -5.69 8.18 14.53
CA LEU A 329 -5.26 7.23 15.55
C LEU A 329 -5.55 5.78 15.14
N ILE A 330 -6.74 5.49 14.60
CA ILE A 330 -7.10 4.15 14.11
C ILE A 330 -6.16 3.72 12.98
N ILE A 331 -5.92 4.58 11.98
CA ILE A 331 -4.99 4.31 10.88
C ILE A 331 -3.58 4.05 11.43
N PHE A 332 -3.11 4.88 12.35
CA PHE A 332 -1.78 4.74 12.96
C PHE A 332 -1.62 3.41 13.69
N LEU A 333 -2.59 3.04 14.53
CA LEU A 333 -2.56 1.77 15.26
C LEU A 333 -2.66 0.57 14.32
N LEU A 334 -3.49 0.65 13.28
CA LEU A 334 -3.64 -0.40 12.27
C LEU A 334 -2.33 -0.61 11.49
N ILE A 335 -1.68 0.46 11.03
CA ILE A 335 -0.39 0.39 10.34
C ILE A 335 0.69 -0.17 11.27
N LEU A 336 0.75 0.31 12.52
CA LEU A 336 1.74 -0.16 13.50
C LEU A 336 1.60 -1.65 13.79
N LEU A 337 0.36 -2.13 13.96
CA LEU A 337 0.04 -3.55 14.12
C LEU A 337 0.49 -4.35 12.89
N ASN A 338 0.15 -3.87 11.70
CA ASN A 338 0.48 -4.55 10.45
C ASN A 338 2.01 -4.63 10.20
N ILE A 339 2.77 -3.59 10.55
CA ILE A 339 4.25 -3.61 10.55
C ILE A 339 4.82 -4.62 11.56
N TYR A 340 4.13 -4.83 12.68
CA TYR A 340 4.56 -5.82 13.68
C TYR A 340 4.30 -7.25 13.17
N ILE A 341 3.11 -7.51 12.65
CA ILE A 341 2.69 -8.79 12.06
C ILE A 341 3.56 -9.16 10.86
N SER A 342 4.00 -8.19 10.05
CA SER A 342 4.82 -8.47 8.87
C SER A 342 6.17 -9.12 9.20
N TYR A 343 6.73 -8.87 10.39
CA TYR A 343 8.12 -9.21 10.70
C TYR A 343 8.44 -10.72 10.70
N PRO A 344 7.68 -11.60 11.39
CA PRO A 344 7.96 -13.04 11.39
C PRO A 344 7.50 -13.78 10.13
N LEU A 345 6.70 -13.17 9.26
CA LEU A 345 5.96 -13.88 8.22
C LEU A 345 6.65 -13.89 6.86
N LYS A 346 6.52 -15.01 6.13
CA LYS A 346 6.81 -15.08 4.69
C LYS A 346 5.81 -14.20 3.91
N ILE A 347 6.24 -13.67 2.76
CA ILE A 347 5.43 -12.73 1.95
C ILE A 347 4.07 -13.33 1.57
N LYS A 348 4.03 -14.61 1.16
CA LYS A 348 2.78 -15.31 0.80
C LYS A 348 1.79 -15.36 1.96
N THR A 349 2.24 -15.74 3.16
CA THR A 349 1.39 -15.80 4.36
C THR A 349 0.90 -14.40 4.76
N TYR A 350 1.80 -13.41 4.72
CA TYR A 350 1.47 -12.03 5.03
C TYR A 350 0.41 -11.45 4.09
N PHE A 351 0.46 -11.78 2.80
CA PHE A 351 -0.57 -11.39 1.82
C PHE A 351 -1.97 -11.87 2.21
N PHE A 352 -2.13 -13.15 2.56
CA PHE A 352 -3.43 -13.69 2.96
C PHE A 352 -3.95 -13.10 4.28
N ILE A 353 -3.05 -12.80 5.22
CA ILE A 353 -3.45 -12.12 6.46
C ILE A 353 -3.95 -10.69 6.17
N VAL A 354 -3.25 -9.93 5.33
CA VAL A 354 -3.69 -8.58 4.94
C VAL A 354 -5.04 -8.62 4.23
N LEU A 355 -5.27 -9.61 3.35
CA LEU A 355 -6.56 -9.79 2.70
C LEU A 355 -7.67 -10.06 3.72
N ALA A 356 -7.42 -10.95 4.69
CA ALA A 356 -8.35 -11.24 5.78
C ALA A 356 -8.60 -10.01 6.67
N GLU A 357 -7.58 -9.21 6.97
CA GLU A 357 -7.71 -7.95 7.72
C GLU A 357 -8.59 -6.94 6.97
N ILE A 358 -8.39 -6.77 5.65
CA ILE A 358 -9.23 -5.86 4.85
C ILE A 358 -10.70 -6.30 4.90
N MET A 359 -10.98 -7.59 4.70
CA MET A 359 -12.34 -8.13 4.76
C MET A 359 -12.93 -7.99 6.17
N GLY A 360 -12.16 -8.33 7.20
CA GLY A 360 -12.59 -8.24 8.59
C GLY A 360 -12.89 -6.80 9.03
N VAL A 361 -12.04 -5.84 8.65
CA VAL A 361 -12.28 -4.40 8.86
C VAL A 361 -13.54 -3.97 8.13
N TYR A 362 -13.72 -4.34 6.87
CA TYR A 362 -14.91 -3.97 6.10
C TYR A 362 -16.19 -4.46 6.76
N VAL A 363 -16.24 -5.74 7.15
CA VAL A 363 -17.37 -6.33 7.87
C VAL A 363 -17.60 -5.63 9.21
N ALA A 364 -16.55 -5.35 9.98
CA ALA A 364 -16.68 -4.63 11.25
C ALA A 364 -17.29 -3.24 11.05
N LEU A 365 -16.92 -2.52 10.00
CA LEU A 365 -17.48 -1.21 9.68
C LEU A 365 -18.98 -1.28 9.30
N LEU A 366 -19.41 -2.33 8.61
CA LEU A 366 -20.83 -2.56 8.32
C LEU A 366 -21.65 -2.72 9.61
N PHE A 367 -21.14 -3.49 10.58
CA PHE A 367 -21.79 -3.68 11.88
C PHE A 367 -21.74 -2.41 12.75
N ILE A 368 -20.62 -1.69 12.77
CA ILE A 368 -20.49 -0.42 13.49
C ILE A 368 -21.52 0.60 12.98
N PHE A 369 -21.67 0.72 11.65
CA PHE A 369 -22.67 1.59 11.06
C PHE A 369 -24.09 1.16 11.44
N LYS A 370 -24.41 -0.14 11.33
CA LYS A 370 -25.73 -0.69 11.67
C LYS A 370 -26.12 -0.43 13.12
N ILE A 371 -25.20 -0.61 14.07
CA ILE A 371 -25.48 -0.53 15.51
C ILE A 371 -25.40 0.93 16.01
N TYR A 372 -24.35 1.65 15.63
CA TYR A 372 -24.03 2.96 16.22
C TYR A 372 -24.34 4.14 15.30
N ARG A 373 -24.71 3.92 14.03
CA ARG A 373 -24.85 4.99 13.01
C ARG A 373 -23.59 5.85 12.90
N LEU A 374 -22.43 5.25 13.18
CA LEU A 374 -21.13 5.89 13.10
C LEU A 374 -20.52 5.62 11.74
N GLU A 375 -20.29 6.69 10.98
CA GLU A 375 -19.62 6.65 9.70
C GLU A 375 -18.11 6.79 9.88
N ILE A 376 -17.41 5.69 9.61
CA ILE A 376 -15.96 5.64 9.50
C ILE A 376 -15.61 5.44 8.01
N PRO A 377 -14.77 6.32 7.42
CA PRO A 377 -14.36 6.20 6.03
C PRO A 377 -13.60 4.89 5.77
N SER A 378 -14.27 3.91 5.15
CA SER A 378 -13.73 2.55 4.99
C SER A 378 -12.52 2.50 4.07
N HIS A 379 -12.53 3.34 3.02
CA HIS A 379 -11.47 3.42 2.04
C HIS A 379 -10.11 3.78 2.66
N SER A 380 -10.07 4.68 3.64
CA SER A 380 -8.82 5.11 4.28
C SER A 380 -8.14 3.95 5.03
N LEU A 381 -8.93 3.07 5.66
CA LEU A 381 -8.41 1.91 6.38
C LEU A 381 -7.90 0.84 5.41
N SER A 382 -8.64 0.56 4.33
CA SER A 382 -8.22 -0.41 3.30
C SER A 382 -6.94 0.05 2.59
N ILE A 383 -6.84 1.32 2.21
CA ILE A 383 -5.64 1.88 1.58
C ILE A 383 -4.46 1.84 2.55
N ALA A 384 -4.66 2.14 3.83
CA ALA A 384 -3.61 2.04 4.84
C ALA A 384 -3.01 0.62 4.91
N LEU A 385 -3.84 -0.42 4.88
CA LEU A 385 -3.40 -1.81 4.86
C LEU A 385 -2.64 -2.15 3.56
N ILE A 386 -3.17 -1.76 2.39
CA ILE A 386 -2.54 -2.02 1.09
C ILE A 386 -1.18 -1.32 0.98
N VAL A 387 -1.12 -0.02 1.29
CA VAL A 387 0.12 0.77 1.23
C VAL A 387 1.16 0.23 2.21
N THR A 388 0.73 -0.18 3.41
CA THR A 388 1.63 -0.78 4.39
C THR A 388 2.15 -2.12 3.88
N PHE A 389 1.29 -2.98 3.33
CA PHE A 389 1.69 -4.26 2.73
C PHE A 389 2.72 -4.08 1.61
N VAL A 390 2.48 -3.16 0.68
CA VAL A 390 3.42 -2.84 -0.42
C VAL A 390 4.74 -2.35 0.15
N THR A 391 4.69 -1.40 1.10
CA THR A 391 5.89 -0.83 1.73
C THR A 391 6.71 -1.91 2.44
N GLN A 392 6.07 -2.80 3.21
CA GLN A 392 6.75 -3.88 3.91
C GLN A 392 7.34 -4.90 2.94
N THR A 393 6.65 -5.20 1.84
CA THR A 393 7.15 -6.08 0.79
C THR A 393 8.40 -5.51 0.11
N VAL A 394 8.37 -4.22 -0.25
CA VAL A 394 9.53 -3.52 -0.82
C VAL A 394 10.72 -3.51 0.16
N ILE A 395 10.48 -3.24 1.45
CA ILE A 395 11.54 -3.26 2.47
C ILE A 395 12.16 -4.66 2.60
N LYS A 396 11.34 -5.72 2.61
CA LYS A 396 11.83 -7.11 2.65
C LYS A 396 12.66 -7.44 1.41
N PHE A 397 12.15 -7.10 0.23
CA PHE A 397 12.84 -7.32 -1.04
C PHE A 397 14.18 -6.60 -1.10
N ILE A 398 14.24 -5.31 -0.75
CA ILE A 398 15.49 -4.54 -0.71
C ILE A 398 16.48 -5.14 0.29
N LYS A 399 15.99 -5.65 1.43
CA LYS A 399 16.83 -6.28 2.44
C LYS A 399 17.43 -7.59 1.93
N GLU A 400 16.62 -8.44 1.32
CA GLU A 400 17.06 -9.69 0.69
C GLU A 400 18.08 -9.43 -0.43
N GLU A 401 17.83 -8.44 -1.29
CA GLU A 401 18.76 -8.02 -2.34
C GLU A 401 20.10 -7.51 -1.80
N LYS A 402 20.07 -6.71 -0.72
CA LYS A 402 21.31 -6.24 -0.08
C LYS A 402 22.10 -7.39 0.54
N GLU A 403 21.42 -8.36 1.14
CA GLU A 403 22.07 -9.57 1.69
C GLU A 403 22.70 -10.40 0.56
N LYS A 404 21.99 -10.64 -0.54
CA LYS A 404 22.52 -11.33 -1.74
C LYS A 404 23.73 -10.62 -2.34
N LYS A 405 23.66 -9.30 -2.55
CA LYS A 405 24.78 -8.51 -3.08
C LYS A 405 26.00 -8.56 -2.17
N LYS A 406 25.81 -8.53 -0.84
CA LYS A 406 26.91 -8.64 0.12
C LYS A 406 27.58 -10.01 0.02
N VAL A 407 26.80 -11.10 -0.05
CA VAL A 407 27.34 -12.45 -0.21
C VAL A 407 28.11 -12.58 -1.53
N ARG A 408 27.50 -12.13 -2.64
CA ARG A 408 28.12 -12.11 -3.97
C ARG A 408 29.48 -11.40 -3.97
N SER A 409 29.54 -10.20 -3.38
CA SER A 409 30.76 -9.39 -3.33
C SER A 409 31.92 -10.06 -2.58
N VAL A 410 31.63 -10.92 -1.59
CA VAL A 410 32.68 -11.65 -0.87
C VAL A 410 33.23 -12.77 -1.74
N PHE A 411 32.37 -13.58 -2.35
CA PHE A 411 32.82 -14.70 -3.18
C PHE A 411 33.48 -14.29 -4.49
N SER A 412 33.08 -13.16 -5.10
CA SER A 412 33.73 -12.64 -6.31
C SER A 412 35.20 -12.28 -6.17
N GLN A 413 35.74 -12.22 -4.94
CA GLN A 413 37.16 -12.00 -4.70
C GLN A 413 38.00 -13.28 -4.81
N TYR A 414 37.38 -14.46 -4.73
CA TYR A 414 38.08 -15.75 -4.63
C TYR A 414 37.86 -16.65 -5.84
N VAL A 415 36.71 -16.52 -6.51
CA VAL A 415 36.30 -17.43 -7.60
C VAL A 415 35.75 -16.68 -8.80
N ALA A 416 35.84 -17.31 -9.98
CA ALA A 416 35.30 -16.79 -11.22
C ALA A 416 33.78 -16.46 -11.13
N PRO A 417 33.25 -15.49 -11.90
CA PRO A 417 31.85 -15.08 -11.82
C PRO A 417 30.82 -16.21 -12.00
N SER A 418 31.13 -17.23 -12.82
CA SER A 418 30.32 -18.43 -13.02
C SER A 418 30.19 -19.23 -11.73
N VAL A 419 31.29 -19.44 -11.02
CA VAL A 419 31.37 -20.15 -9.74
C VAL A 419 30.61 -19.39 -8.64
N VAL A 420 30.72 -18.05 -8.59
CA VAL A 420 29.95 -17.23 -7.64
C VAL A 420 28.44 -17.44 -7.81
N ASN A 421 27.95 -17.47 -9.04
CA ASN A 421 26.52 -17.67 -9.31
C ASN A 421 26.06 -19.06 -8.88
N GLU A 422 26.89 -20.08 -9.08
CA GLU A 422 26.60 -21.45 -8.67
C GLU A 422 26.58 -21.60 -7.14
N LEU A 423 27.54 -21.00 -6.43
CA LEU A 423 27.56 -20.96 -4.96
C LEU A 423 26.38 -20.20 -4.35
N LEU A 424 25.87 -19.16 -5.03
CA LEU A 424 24.68 -18.43 -4.58
C LEU A 424 23.38 -19.23 -4.78
N ASN A 425 23.36 -20.12 -5.76
CA ASN A 425 22.22 -21.01 -6.03
C ASN A 425 22.24 -22.27 -5.16
N HIS A 426 23.43 -22.70 -4.72
CA HIS A 426 23.66 -23.90 -3.90
C HIS A 426 24.50 -23.60 -2.65
N PRO A 427 24.02 -22.76 -1.72
CA PRO A 427 24.80 -22.34 -0.53
C PRO A 427 25.18 -23.49 0.41
N GLU A 428 24.49 -24.63 0.33
CA GLU A 428 24.79 -25.87 1.06
C GLU A 428 26.12 -26.53 0.67
N THR A 429 26.68 -26.23 -0.50
CA THR A 429 27.95 -26.80 -0.97
C THR A 429 29.18 -26.27 -0.22
N VAL A 430 29.02 -25.19 0.55
CA VAL A 430 30.09 -24.54 1.32
C VAL A 430 29.88 -24.82 2.81
N GLU A 431 30.38 -25.96 3.30
CA GLU A 431 30.28 -26.29 4.73
C GLU A 431 31.19 -25.39 5.58
N LEU A 432 30.60 -24.78 6.60
CA LEU A 432 31.29 -23.98 7.62
C LEU A 432 32.05 -24.92 8.57
N GLY A 433 33.21 -25.39 8.16
CA GLY A 433 34.05 -26.32 8.92
C GLY A 433 35.18 -26.94 8.10
N GLY A 434 35.02 -26.88 6.77
CA GLY A 434 35.94 -27.43 5.80
C GLY A 434 35.59 -28.87 5.45
N THR A 435 35.67 -29.21 4.17
CA THR A 435 35.44 -30.56 3.65
C THR A 435 36.76 -31.17 3.21
N LEU A 436 36.96 -32.46 3.49
CA LEU A 436 38.10 -33.21 2.96
C LEU A 436 37.83 -33.43 1.47
N LYS A 437 38.64 -32.82 0.60
CA LYS A 437 38.57 -32.98 -0.85
C LYS A 437 39.95 -33.25 -1.42
N GLU A 438 39.99 -34.07 -2.45
CA GLU A 438 41.18 -34.17 -3.29
C GLU A 438 41.19 -33.01 -4.28
N VAL A 439 42.28 -32.23 -4.27
CA VAL A 439 42.45 -31.06 -5.14
C VAL A 439 43.84 -31.05 -5.74
N THR A 440 44.04 -30.26 -6.80
CA THR A 440 45.39 -29.91 -7.27
C THR A 440 45.73 -28.52 -6.76
N ILE A 441 46.80 -28.45 -5.97
CA ILE A 441 47.35 -27.22 -5.43
C ILE A 441 48.37 -26.69 -6.43
N PHE A 442 48.26 -25.42 -6.77
CA PHE A 442 49.13 -24.68 -7.66
C PHE A 442 49.82 -23.55 -6.89
N PHE A 443 51.14 -23.48 -7.04
CA PHE A 443 51.95 -22.35 -6.62
C PHE A 443 52.74 -21.83 -7.81
N SER A 444 52.85 -20.51 -7.93
CA SER A 444 53.81 -19.88 -8.84
C SER A 444 54.48 -18.69 -8.19
N ASP A 445 55.78 -18.54 -8.42
CA ASP A 445 56.55 -17.39 -7.93
C ASP A 445 57.37 -16.76 -9.06
N ILE A 446 57.66 -15.47 -8.95
CA ILE A 446 58.48 -14.75 -9.92
C ILE A 446 59.95 -15.03 -9.60
N ARG A 447 60.70 -15.47 -10.62
CA ARG A 447 62.13 -15.74 -10.49
C ARG A 447 62.89 -14.44 -10.27
N SER A 448 63.74 -14.43 -9.25
CA SER A 448 64.62 -13.30 -8.91
C SER A 448 63.87 -11.98 -8.63
N PHE A 449 62.62 -12.05 -8.17
CA PHE A 449 61.81 -10.85 -7.89
C PHE A 449 62.39 -9.97 -6.78
N THR A 450 62.99 -10.56 -5.74
CA THR A 450 63.66 -9.77 -4.69
C THR A 450 64.73 -8.85 -5.29
N SER A 451 65.60 -9.39 -6.16
CA SER A 451 66.61 -8.60 -6.87
C SER A 451 65.98 -7.57 -7.81
N PHE A 452 64.84 -7.86 -8.43
CA PHE A 452 64.09 -6.87 -9.18
C PHE A 452 63.60 -5.72 -8.27
N SER A 453 63.00 -6.04 -7.12
CA SER A 453 62.43 -5.05 -6.19
C SER A 453 63.47 -4.12 -5.55
N GLU A 454 64.70 -4.60 -5.35
CA GLU A 454 65.81 -3.79 -4.82
C GLU A 454 66.34 -2.75 -5.82
N ASN A 455 66.15 -3.00 -7.12
CA ASN A 455 66.70 -2.17 -8.20
C ASN A 455 65.66 -1.26 -8.88
N HIS A 456 64.41 -1.25 -8.40
CA HIS A 456 63.31 -0.48 -8.98
C HIS A 456 62.61 0.38 -7.91
N THR A 457 61.90 1.42 -8.34
CA THR A 457 61.11 2.22 -7.40
C THR A 457 59.91 1.41 -6.89
N PRO A 458 59.42 1.63 -5.66
CA PRO A 458 58.26 0.91 -5.13
C PRO A 458 57.02 1.00 -6.03
N ARG A 459 56.85 2.09 -6.77
CA ARG A 459 55.74 2.27 -7.70
C ARG A 459 55.87 1.37 -8.93
N GLU A 460 57.06 1.31 -9.53
CA GLU A 460 57.33 0.43 -10.67
C GLU A 460 57.18 -1.05 -10.29
N VAL A 461 57.64 -1.42 -9.09
CA VAL A 461 57.47 -2.78 -8.56
C VAL A 461 56.00 -3.13 -8.42
N VAL A 462 55.20 -2.25 -7.81
CA VAL A 462 53.75 -2.47 -7.62
C VAL A 462 53.00 -2.51 -8.95
N ASP A 463 53.31 -1.60 -9.88
CA ASP A 463 52.63 -1.53 -11.18
C ASP A 463 52.91 -2.80 -12.00
N MET A 464 54.17 -3.26 -12.04
CA MET A 464 54.53 -4.49 -12.75
C MET A 464 53.98 -5.73 -12.06
N LEU A 465 54.01 -5.79 -10.72
CA LEU A 465 53.44 -6.89 -9.97
C LEU A 465 51.94 -7.01 -10.19
N ASN A 466 51.19 -5.90 -10.12
CA ASN A 466 49.75 -5.91 -10.36
C ASN A 466 49.40 -6.33 -11.80
N GLU A 467 50.18 -5.89 -12.79
CA GLU A 467 49.99 -6.31 -14.19
C GLU A 467 50.19 -7.82 -14.36
N TYR A 468 51.25 -8.37 -13.76
CA TYR A 468 51.52 -9.80 -13.74
C TYR A 468 50.41 -10.59 -13.02
N LEU A 469 50.10 -10.23 -11.77
CA LEU A 469 49.12 -10.93 -10.95
C LEU A 469 47.74 -10.92 -11.61
N ASP A 470 47.30 -9.79 -12.19
CA ASP A 470 46.03 -9.69 -12.91
C ASP A 470 45.99 -10.61 -14.14
N ALA A 471 47.06 -10.62 -14.94
CA ALA A 471 47.14 -11.47 -16.13
C ALA A 471 47.12 -12.97 -15.78
N MET A 472 47.90 -13.40 -14.78
CA MET A 472 47.94 -14.81 -14.38
C MET A 472 46.64 -15.25 -13.70
N THR A 473 46.06 -14.40 -12.85
CA THR A 473 44.79 -14.69 -12.18
C THR A 473 43.63 -14.83 -13.16
N LYS A 474 43.60 -14.02 -14.23
CA LYS A 474 42.62 -14.19 -15.31
C LYS A 474 42.69 -15.57 -15.95
N VAL A 475 43.90 -16.05 -16.24
CA VAL A 475 44.09 -17.41 -16.78
C VAL A 475 43.66 -18.47 -15.77
N ILE A 476 43.96 -18.30 -14.48
CA ILE A 476 43.49 -19.23 -13.43
C ILE A 476 41.96 -19.33 -13.44
N PHE A 477 41.26 -18.20 -13.51
CA PHE A 477 39.80 -18.17 -13.54
C PHE A 477 39.20 -18.73 -14.85
N GLU A 478 39.84 -18.52 -16.00
CA GLU A 478 39.42 -19.10 -17.29
C GLU A 478 39.43 -20.63 -17.26
N TYR A 479 40.37 -21.23 -16.53
CA TYR A 479 40.50 -22.68 -16.36
C TYR A 479 39.76 -23.22 -15.13
N GLY A 480 38.89 -22.42 -14.50
CA GLY A 480 38.08 -22.86 -13.36
C GLY A 480 38.86 -23.06 -12.06
N GLY A 481 40.07 -22.51 -11.97
CA GLY A 481 40.84 -22.45 -10.74
C GLY A 481 40.26 -21.42 -9.76
N THR A 482 40.48 -21.67 -8.48
CA THR A 482 40.09 -20.78 -7.38
C THR A 482 41.35 -20.14 -6.82
N LEU A 483 41.38 -18.81 -6.76
CA LEU A 483 42.49 -18.08 -6.15
C LEU A 483 42.34 -18.19 -4.63
N ASP A 484 43.36 -18.72 -3.95
CA ASP A 484 43.38 -18.77 -2.49
C ASP A 484 43.92 -17.44 -1.94
N LYS A 485 45.18 -17.10 -2.27
CA LYS A 485 45.82 -15.86 -1.84
C LYS A 485 47.04 -15.50 -2.69
N TYR A 486 47.48 -14.26 -2.53
CA TYR A 486 48.82 -13.81 -2.94
C TYR A 486 49.73 -13.79 -1.71
N VAL A 487 50.98 -14.23 -1.86
CA VAL A 487 52.02 -14.13 -0.84
C VAL A 487 53.23 -13.39 -1.43
N GLY A 488 53.18 -12.06 -1.40
CA GLY A 488 54.15 -11.24 -2.14
C GLY A 488 53.90 -11.32 -3.64
N ASP A 489 54.88 -11.85 -4.38
CA ASP A 489 54.82 -12.19 -5.80
C ASP A 489 54.32 -13.61 -6.09
N GLU A 490 54.15 -14.41 -5.05
CA GLU A 490 53.65 -15.78 -5.15
C GLU A 490 52.12 -15.82 -5.33
N ILE A 491 51.65 -16.64 -6.26
CA ILE A 491 50.23 -16.96 -6.47
C ILE A 491 49.95 -18.36 -5.96
N MET A 492 48.99 -18.47 -5.05
CA MET A 492 48.43 -19.75 -4.61
C MET A 492 47.02 -19.93 -5.16
N ALA A 493 46.80 -21.02 -5.89
CA ALA A 493 45.48 -21.38 -6.41
C ALA A 493 45.18 -22.88 -6.22
N ILE A 494 43.91 -23.22 -6.27
CA ILE A 494 43.41 -24.59 -6.13
C ILE A 494 42.47 -24.94 -7.28
N PHE A 495 42.59 -26.17 -7.77
CA PHE A 495 41.71 -26.73 -8.79
C PHE A 495 40.95 -27.93 -8.18
N GLY A 496 39.62 -27.95 -8.32
CA GLY A 496 38.76 -28.97 -7.71
C GLY A 496 37.99 -28.52 -6.46
N ALA A 497 38.08 -27.24 -6.08
CA ALA A 497 37.23 -26.64 -5.05
C ALA A 497 37.01 -25.14 -5.31
N PRO A 498 35.91 -24.51 -4.82
CA PRO A 498 34.83 -25.07 -3.99
C PRO A 498 33.94 -26.08 -4.72
N LEU A 499 33.77 -25.90 -6.03
CA LEU A 499 33.04 -26.82 -6.89
C LEU A 499 33.93 -27.95 -7.37
N ASP A 500 33.35 -29.11 -7.60
CA ASP A 500 34.07 -30.26 -8.14
C ASP A 500 34.49 -29.98 -9.58
N LEU A 501 35.77 -30.20 -9.87
CA LEU A 501 36.34 -30.04 -11.20
C LEU A 501 36.92 -31.38 -11.64
N PRO A 502 36.19 -32.17 -12.45
CA PRO A 502 36.73 -33.42 -12.99
C PRO A 502 38.03 -33.16 -13.74
N ASN A 503 39.03 -34.04 -13.57
CA ASN A 503 40.36 -33.89 -14.16
C ASN A 503 41.09 -32.59 -13.74
N HIS A 504 40.82 -32.08 -12.53
CA HIS A 504 41.46 -30.86 -12.00
C HIS A 504 42.99 -30.83 -12.15
N ALA A 505 43.68 -31.98 -12.05
CA ALA A 505 45.13 -32.06 -12.25
C ALA A 505 45.56 -31.73 -13.69
N LYS A 506 44.85 -32.25 -14.70
CA LYS A 506 45.11 -31.94 -16.11
C LYS A 506 44.80 -30.47 -16.40
N ILE A 507 43.66 -29.99 -15.92
CA ILE A 507 43.21 -28.60 -16.14
C ILE A 507 44.18 -27.61 -15.49
N ALA A 508 44.72 -27.92 -14.32
CA ALA A 508 45.76 -27.11 -13.68
C ALA A 508 47.03 -27.02 -14.54
N ILE A 509 47.44 -28.11 -15.20
CA ILE A 509 48.57 -28.08 -16.14
C ILE A 509 48.22 -27.30 -17.41
N ASP A 510 47.03 -27.49 -17.99
CA ASP A 510 46.57 -26.67 -19.11
C ASP A 510 46.60 -25.17 -18.77
N CYS A 511 46.20 -24.81 -17.54
CA CYS A 511 46.31 -23.45 -17.01
C CYS A 511 47.77 -22.98 -16.96
N CYS A 512 48.71 -23.82 -16.49
CA CYS A 512 50.14 -23.49 -16.48
C CYS A 512 50.67 -23.23 -17.89
N VAL A 513 50.31 -24.07 -18.87
CA VAL A 513 50.71 -23.89 -20.28
C VAL A 513 50.15 -22.57 -20.83
N ALA A 514 48.90 -22.25 -20.53
CA ALA A 514 48.27 -21.00 -20.91
C ALA A 514 48.93 -19.78 -20.24
N GLN A 515 49.30 -19.90 -18.95
CA GLN A 515 50.04 -18.86 -18.23
C GLN A 515 51.41 -18.62 -18.85
N LEU A 516 52.14 -19.66 -19.28
CA LEU A 516 53.41 -19.51 -20.01
C LEU A 516 53.23 -18.80 -21.35
N LYS A 517 52.18 -19.13 -22.10
CA LYS A 517 51.85 -18.41 -23.34
C LYS A 517 51.54 -16.95 -23.06
N LYS A 518 50.78 -16.66 -22.01
CA LYS A 518 50.43 -15.30 -21.61
C LYS A 518 51.63 -14.52 -21.11
N LEU A 519 52.52 -15.18 -20.37
CA LEU A 519 53.78 -14.63 -19.91
C LEU A 519 54.66 -14.25 -21.10
N LYS A 520 54.78 -15.08 -22.14
CA LYS A 520 55.53 -14.73 -23.36
C LYS A 520 55.02 -13.45 -24.03
N GLU A 521 53.70 -13.24 -24.05
CA GLU A 521 53.10 -11.98 -24.54
C GLU A 521 53.50 -10.79 -23.66
N LEU A 522 53.46 -10.94 -22.33
CA LEU A 522 53.87 -9.91 -21.38
C LEU A 522 55.37 -9.62 -21.47
N GLN A 523 56.20 -10.65 -21.56
CA GLN A 523 57.65 -10.53 -21.72
C GLN A 523 58.00 -9.77 -23.00
N LYS A 524 57.32 -10.06 -24.12
CA LYS A 524 57.48 -9.28 -25.35
C LYS A 524 57.07 -7.82 -25.16
N LYS A 525 55.91 -7.58 -24.55
CA LYS A 525 55.42 -6.23 -24.25
C LYS A 525 56.41 -5.47 -23.35
N TRP A 526 56.87 -6.07 -22.27
CA TRP A 526 57.84 -5.47 -21.35
C TRP A 526 59.16 -5.18 -22.04
N ALA A 527 59.64 -6.09 -22.91
CA ALA A 527 60.84 -5.85 -23.71
C ALA A 527 60.65 -4.66 -24.69
N ASP A 528 59.51 -4.58 -25.38
CA ASP A 528 59.18 -3.47 -26.29
C ASP A 528 59.05 -2.12 -25.53
N GLU A 529 58.65 -2.16 -24.25
CA GLU A 529 58.56 -1.02 -23.34
C GLU A 529 59.90 -0.69 -22.63
N GLY A 530 60.96 -1.47 -22.86
CA GLY A 530 62.27 -1.29 -22.20
C GLY A 530 62.29 -1.66 -20.71
N LYS A 531 61.31 -2.44 -20.25
CA LYS A 531 61.18 -2.92 -18.86
C LYS A 531 61.94 -4.23 -18.63
N THR A 532 62.25 -4.54 -17.36
CA THR A 532 62.80 -5.85 -16.98
C THR A 532 61.82 -6.97 -17.34
N VAL A 533 62.33 -8.02 -17.98
CA VAL A 533 61.56 -9.20 -18.35
C VAL A 533 61.53 -10.16 -17.17
N LEU A 534 60.35 -10.37 -16.59
CA LEU A 534 60.15 -11.31 -15.49
C LEU A 534 59.91 -12.72 -16.01
N ASP A 535 60.30 -13.71 -15.22
CA ASP A 535 60.09 -15.13 -15.50
C ASP A 535 59.54 -15.85 -14.27
N ILE A 536 58.96 -17.05 -14.42
CA ILE A 536 58.23 -17.72 -13.33
C ILE A 536 58.66 -19.17 -13.11
N GLY A 537 58.47 -19.64 -11.88
CA GLY A 537 58.46 -21.07 -11.53
C GLY A 537 57.04 -21.49 -11.14
N MET A 538 56.63 -22.69 -11.50
CA MET A 538 55.32 -23.24 -11.13
C MET A 538 55.47 -24.64 -10.53
N GLY A 539 54.83 -24.85 -9.38
CA GLY A 539 54.82 -26.12 -8.65
C GLY A 539 53.41 -26.62 -8.44
N LEU A 540 53.16 -27.90 -8.76
CA LEU A 540 51.85 -28.52 -8.58
C LEU A 540 51.92 -29.83 -7.82
N ASN A 541 51.00 -30.01 -6.88
CA ASN A 541 50.79 -31.27 -6.19
C ASN A 541 49.31 -31.60 -6.09
N THR A 542 48.97 -32.88 -6.22
CA THR A 542 47.61 -33.38 -6.04
C THR A 542 47.53 -34.20 -4.77
N GLY A 543 46.49 -34.00 -3.98
CA GLY A 543 46.24 -34.80 -2.78
C GLY A 543 45.03 -34.33 -1.99
N GLU A 544 44.66 -35.11 -0.97
CA GLU A 544 43.56 -34.79 -0.07
C GLU A 544 43.94 -33.67 0.91
N VAL A 545 43.12 -32.63 0.95
CA VAL A 545 43.26 -31.48 1.84
C VAL A 545 41.91 -31.10 2.42
N ILE A 546 41.94 -30.37 3.54
CA ILE A 546 40.73 -29.77 4.10
C ILE A 546 40.54 -28.41 3.42
N VAL A 547 39.44 -28.24 2.66
CA VAL A 547 39.08 -26.98 1.99
C VAL A 547 37.96 -26.30 2.77
N GLY A 548 38.12 -25.04 3.18
CA GLY A 548 37.03 -24.30 3.81
C GLY A 548 37.42 -22.93 4.36
N ASN A 549 36.49 -22.31 5.10
CA ASN A 549 36.71 -21.04 5.79
C ASN A 549 37.53 -21.24 7.08
N ILE A 550 38.84 -21.09 6.99
CA ILE A 550 39.79 -21.34 8.08
C ILE A 550 40.34 -20.00 8.61
N GLY A 551 40.43 -19.86 9.93
CA GLY A 551 40.92 -18.65 10.59
C GLY A 551 40.22 -18.35 11.92
N SER A 552 40.46 -17.16 12.46
CA SER A 552 39.86 -16.69 13.71
C SER A 552 38.37 -16.34 13.55
N SER A 553 37.66 -16.10 14.66
CA SER A 553 36.27 -15.61 14.60
C SER A 553 36.13 -14.23 13.94
N MET A 554 37.23 -13.47 13.84
CA MET A 554 37.26 -12.10 13.30
C MET A 554 37.74 -12.04 11.85
N HIS A 555 38.51 -13.04 11.40
CA HIS A 555 39.10 -13.10 10.07
C HIS A 555 39.24 -14.57 9.65
N LYS A 556 38.57 -14.92 8.54
CA LYS A 556 38.58 -16.27 7.96
C LYS A 556 38.88 -16.14 6.47
N ASP A 557 39.75 -17.00 5.98
CA ASP A 557 40.06 -17.15 4.56
C ASP A 557 39.48 -18.47 4.06
N TYR A 558 38.91 -18.45 2.86
CA TYR A 558 38.56 -19.68 2.17
C TYR A 558 39.85 -20.25 1.57
N THR A 559 40.41 -21.29 2.18
CA THR A 559 41.76 -21.79 1.90
C THR A 559 41.83 -23.31 2.08
N VAL A 560 42.96 -23.90 1.71
CA VAL A 560 43.25 -25.32 1.90
C VAL A 560 44.30 -25.57 2.96
N ILE A 561 44.11 -26.59 3.79
CA ILE A 561 45.10 -27.06 4.75
C ILE A 561 45.38 -28.54 4.57
N GLY A 562 46.67 -28.88 4.48
CA GLY A 562 47.15 -30.25 4.49
C GLY A 562 48.61 -30.34 4.05
N ASP A 563 49.24 -31.48 4.33
CA ASP A 563 50.60 -31.77 3.88
C ASP A 563 50.80 -31.62 2.35
N PRO A 564 49.81 -31.95 1.48
CA PRO A 564 49.94 -31.73 0.04
C PRO A 564 50.22 -30.27 -0.36
N VAL A 565 49.74 -29.29 0.41
CA VAL A 565 49.97 -27.85 0.14
C VAL A 565 51.45 -27.52 0.25
N ASN A 566 52.09 -27.98 1.34
CA ASN A 566 53.50 -27.74 1.60
C ASN A 566 54.42 -28.38 0.54
N LEU A 567 53.98 -29.49 -0.08
CA LEU A 567 54.72 -30.12 -1.16
C LEU A 567 54.65 -29.28 -2.45
N ALA A 568 53.47 -28.77 -2.82
CA ALA A 568 53.33 -27.91 -4.00
C ALA A 568 54.22 -26.67 -3.93
N ALA A 569 54.22 -25.96 -2.79
CA ALA A 569 55.08 -24.79 -2.58
C ALA A 569 56.57 -25.13 -2.71
N ARG A 570 57.01 -26.29 -2.20
CA ARG A 570 58.40 -26.74 -2.35
C ARG A 570 58.76 -27.07 -3.79
N LEU A 571 57.83 -27.64 -4.56
CA LEU A 571 58.06 -27.96 -5.97
C LEU A 571 58.24 -26.68 -6.77
N GLU A 572 57.43 -25.67 -6.51
CA GLU A 572 57.59 -24.34 -7.10
C GLU A 572 59.01 -23.85 -6.82
N SER A 573 59.42 -23.79 -5.55
CA SER A 573 60.71 -23.21 -5.21
C SER A 573 61.89 -24.04 -5.76
N ALA A 574 61.70 -25.35 -5.91
CA ALA A 574 62.69 -26.26 -6.49
C ALA A 574 62.90 -26.04 -8.00
N THR A 575 61.96 -25.42 -8.72
CA THR A 575 62.12 -25.10 -10.15
C THR A 575 63.38 -24.30 -10.44
N ARG A 576 63.86 -23.51 -9.47
CA ARG A 576 65.12 -22.74 -9.57
C ARG A 576 66.35 -23.64 -9.64
N ASN A 577 66.35 -24.76 -8.93
CA ASN A 577 67.50 -25.68 -8.87
C ASN A 577 67.68 -26.49 -10.15
N TYR A 578 66.63 -26.61 -10.96
CA TYR A 578 66.62 -27.39 -12.19
C TYR A 578 66.62 -26.51 -13.46
N THR A 579 66.79 -25.19 -13.29
CA THR A 579 67.07 -24.26 -14.38
C THR A 579 68.59 -24.13 -14.58
N THR A 580 69.05 -24.29 -15.82
CA THR A 580 70.44 -24.13 -16.25
C THR A 580 70.53 -23.10 -17.37
N ALA A 581 71.75 -22.76 -17.83
CA ALA A 581 71.94 -21.80 -18.91
C ALA A 581 71.21 -22.17 -20.22
N ASP A 582 71.08 -23.48 -20.49
CA ASP A 582 70.49 -23.99 -21.75
C ASP A 582 69.07 -24.56 -21.57
N HIS A 583 68.53 -24.59 -20.35
CA HIS A 583 67.23 -25.20 -20.05
C HIS A 583 66.53 -24.51 -18.88
N THR A 584 65.29 -24.07 -19.07
CA THR A 584 64.49 -23.45 -18.01
C THR A 584 63.38 -24.38 -17.56
N CYS A 585 63.37 -24.73 -16.28
CA CYS A 585 62.36 -25.60 -15.70
C CYS A 585 61.13 -24.80 -15.26
N TYR A 586 60.09 -24.75 -16.08
CA TYR A 586 58.92 -23.93 -15.78
C TYR A 586 57.92 -24.59 -14.82
N ILE A 587 57.68 -25.89 -14.98
CA ILE A 587 56.58 -26.60 -14.31
C ILE A 587 57.13 -27.88 -13.67
N LEU A 588 57.11 -27.94 -12.34
CA LEU A 588 57.41 -29.15 -11.58
C LEU A 588 56.15 -29.71 -10.92
N ILE A 589 56.01 -31.03 -11.01
CA ILE A 589 54.89 -31.77 -10.45
C ILE A 589 55.36 -32.94 -9.58
N SER A 590 54.57 -33.29 -8.57
CA SER A 590 54.80 -34.50 -7.77
C SER A 590 54.42 -35.77 -8.54
N GLU A 591 54.87 -36.93 -8.04
CA GLU A 591 54.41 -38.25 -8.50
C GLU A 591 52.88 -38.40 -8.48
N TYR A 592 52.20 -37.79 -7.49
CA TYR A 592 50.75 -37.85 -7.35
C TYR A 592 50.02 -37.10 -8.47
N THR A 593 50.56 -35.95 -8.88
CA THR A 593 50.03 -35.24 -10.05
C THR A 593 50.41 -35.99 -11.33
N TYR A 594 51.65 -36.49 -11.45
CA TYR A 594 52.14 -37.25 -12.60
C TYR A 594 51.24 -38.44 -12.92
N ASP A 595 50.85 -39.22 -11.92
CA ASP A 595 49.99 -40.39 -12.11
C ASP A 595 48.64 -40.05 -12.75
N LYS A 596 48.14 -38.82 -12.53
CA LYS A 596 46.90 -38.32 -13.14
C LYS A 596 47.08 -37.71 -14.53
N VAL A 597 48.30 -37.40 -14.94
CA VAL A 597 48.55 -36.60 -16.16
C VAL A 597 49.51 -37.24 -17.17
N LYS A 598 50.18 -38.34 -16.82
CA LYS A 598 51.23 -39.00 -17.63
C LYS A 598 50.78 -39.45 -19.02
N GLU A 599 49.48 -39.63 -19.23
CA GLU A 599 48.90 -39.98 -20.53
C GLU A 599 48.65 -38.75 -21.42
N TYR A 600 48.64 -37.55 -20.84
CA TYR A 600 48.32 -36.30 -21.55
C TYR A 600 49.56 -35.45 -21.87
N TYR A 601 50.63 -35.54 -21.07
CA TYR A 601 51.84 -34.74 -21.23
C TYR A 601 53.11 -35.56 -21.17
N ASN A 602 54.13 -35.11 -21.91
CA ASN A 602 55.47 -35.65 -21.79
C ASN A 602 56.10 -35.16 -20.48
N CYS A 603 56.29 -36.08 -19.54
CA CYS A 603 56.82 -35.78 -18.22
C CYS A 603 58.23 -36.36 -18.09
N LYS A 604 59.22 -35.53 -17.80
CA LYS A 604 60.59 -35.96 -17.58
C LYS A 604 60.82 -36.17 -16.08
N PHE A 605 61.31 -37.34 -15.69
CA PHE A 605 61.76 -37.55 -14.31
C PHE A 605 62.96 -36.64 -14.01
N VAL A 606 62.88 -35.89 -12.91
CA VAL A 606 63.90 -34.90 -12.54
C VAL A 606 64.75 -35.39 -11.37
N ASP A 607 64.12 -35.73 -10.25
CA ASP A 607 64.80 -36.08 -9.01
C ASP A 607 63.85 -36.76 -7.99
N GLU A 608 64.40 -37.18 -6.86
CA GLU A 608 63.66 -37.63 -5.68
C GLU A 608 63.93 -36.70 -4.48
N ILE A 609 62.95 -35.86 -4.14
CA ILE A 609 63.09 -34.89 -3.05
C ILE A 609 62.62 -35.47 -1.72
N ALA A 610 63.39 -35.20 -0.65
CA ALA A 610 63.01 -35.57 0.70
C ALA A 610 61.99 -34.57 1.27
N VAL A 611 60.79 -35.04 1.60
CA VAL A 611 59.77 -34.22 2.25
C VAL A 611 60.01 -34.26 3.76
N LYS A 612 60.28 -33.09 4.36
CA LYS A 612 60.53 -32.96 5.81
C LYS A 612 59.27 -33.45 6.56
N GLY A 613 59.39 -34.58 7.26
CA GLY A 613 58.28 -35.23 7.98
C GLY A 613 57.78 -36.54 7.36
N LYS A 614 58.22 -36.91 6.15
CA LYS A 614 57.91 -38.23 5.52
C LYS A 614 59.17 -39.11 5.44
N LYS A 615 59.00 -40.41 5.64
CA LYS A 615 60.09 -41.41 5.55
C LYS A 615 60.52 -41.72 4.11
N ASN A 616 59.63 -41.52 3.14
CA ASN A 616 59.86 -41.84 1.74
C ASN A 616 60.16 -40.56 0.94
N LYS A 617 61.12 -40.61 0.02
CA LYS A 617 61.35 -39.56 -0.96
C LYS A 617 60.18 -39.52 -1.95
N THR A 618 59.81 -38.34 -2.40
CA THR A 618 58.78 -38.15 -3.43
C THR A 618 59.46 -37.91 -4.77
N LYS A 619 59.07 -38.67 -5.79
CA LYS A 619 59.54 -38.46 -7.15
C LYS A 619 58.92 -37.20 -7.72
N ILE A 620 59.72 -36.43 -8.45
CA ILE A 620 59.29 -35.19 -9.08
C ILE A 620 59.56 -35.23 -10.57
N TYR A 621 58.67 -34.60 -11.32
CA TYR A 621 58.67 -34.62 -12.77
C TYR A 621 58.54 -33.20 -13.30
N GLU A 622 59.22 -32.93 -14.41
CA GLU A 622 59.07 -31.71 -15.18
C GLU A 622 58.10 -31.95 -16.34
N ILE A 623 57.16 -31.03 -16.54
CA ILE A 623 56.33 -31.01 -17.75
C ILE A 623 57.11 -30.35 -18.87
N ILE A 624 57.28 -31.05 -19.98
CA ILE A 624 57.93 -30.52 -21.18
C ILE A 624 56.87 -29.83 -22.04
N VAL A 625 57.04 -28.53 -22.26
CA VAL A 625 56.06 -27.61 -22.88
C VAL A 625 56.55 -26.99 -24.18
#